data_AF-A0A3R9E5X0-F1
#
_entry.id   AF-A0A3R9E5X0-F1
#
_cell.length_a   1.000
_cell.length_b   1.000
_cell.length_c   1.000
_cell.angle_alpha   90.00
_cell.angle_beta   90.00
_cell.angle_gamma   90.00
#
_symmetry.space_group_name_H-M   'P 1'
#
loop_
_entity.id
_entity.type
_entity.pdbx_description
1 polymer ?
#
loop_
_entity_poly.entity_id
_entity_poly.type
_entity_poly.pdbx_seq_one_letter_code
_entity_poly.pdbx_strand_id
1 'polypeptide(L)'
;MKNERQTTDYFKDILYAMDKVGEFTGDLTYWQFIEDEKTQFAVIRAIEVIGEATKNIPESIKTEYPSIPWRNIAGMRDKMIHAYFGIDMDILWKTATEEIPQIEPQIMQILHKIE
;
A
#
# COMPACT_ATOMS: atom_id res chain seq x y z
N MET A 1 21.31 -16.96 10.53
CA MET A 1 21.18 -15.53 10.88
C MET A 1 20.22 -14.91 9.88
N LYS A 2 19.12 -14.27 10.30
CA LYS A 2 18.33 -13.44 9.37
C LYS A 2 19.24 -12.30 8.94
N ASN A 3 19.43 -12.11 7.63
CA ASN A 3 20.08 -10.89 7.14
C ASN A 3 19.29 -9.69 7.65
N GLU A 4 19.99 -8.71 8.19
CA GLU A 4 19.39 -7.45 8.63
C GLU A 4 18.86 -6.74 7.38
N ARG A 5 17.56 -6.38 7.39
CA ARG A 5 16.92 -5.74 6.25
C ARG A 5 17.46 -4.33 6.05
N GLN A 6 17.74 -3.96 4.81
CA GLN A 6 18.11 -2.59 4.46
C GLN A 6 16.85 -1.74 4.24
N THR A 7 16.99 -0.42 4.34
CA THR A 7 15.87 0.50 4.08
C THR A 7 15.30 0.33 2.68
N THR A 8 16.15 0.11 1.69
CA THR A 8 15.78 -0.18 0.29
C THR A 8 14.87 -1.41 0.16
N ASP A 9 15.03 -2.43 1.02
CA ASP A 9 14.17 -3.62 1.01
C ASP A 9 12.71 -3.26 1.33
N TYR A 10 12.46 -2.29 2.21
CA TYR A 10 11.09 -1.86 2.53
C TYR A 10 10.45 -1.09 1.38
N PHE A 11 11.21 -0.24 0.69
CA PHE A 11 10.73 0.44 -0.51
C PHE A 11 10.39 -0.56 -1.62
N LYS A 12 11.21 -1.60 -1.80
CA LYS A 12 10.96 -2.69 -2.75
C LYS A 12 9.70 -3.47 -2.40
N ASP A 13 9.48 -3.79 -1.12
CA ASP A 13 8.23 -4.43 -0.68
C ASP A 13 7.00 -3.55 -0.98
N ILE A 14 7.10 -2.24 -0.72
CA ILE A 14 6.00 -1.30 -0.99
C ILE A 14 5.68 -1.28 -2.48
N LEU A 15 6.68 -1.06 -3.34
CA LEU A 15 6.47 -0.99 -4.79
C LEU A 15 5.95 -2.30 -5.36
N TYR A 16 6.49 -3.44 -4.91
CA TYR A 16 5.99 -4.75 -5.31
C TYR A 16 4.51 -4.93 -4.93
N ALA A 17 4.11 -4.51 -3.72
CA ALA A 17 2.73 -4.61 -3.30
C ALA A 17 1.81 -3.62 -4.03
N MET A 18 2.28 -2.41 -4.35
CA MET A 18 1.55 -1.42 -5.16
C MET A 18 1.29 -1.96 -6.58
N ASP A 19 2.30 -2.56 -7.21
CA ASP A 19 2.19 -3.24 -8.51
C ASP A 19 1.12 -4.34 -8.48
N LYS A 20 1.15 -5.19 -7.44
CA LYS A 20 0.14 -6.26 -7.28
C LYS A 20 -1.27 -5.72 -7.11
N VAL A 21 -1.45 -4.60 -6.39
CA VAL A 21 -2.75 -3.93 -6.31
C VAL A 21 -3.24 -3.51 -7.70
N GLY A 22 -2.36 -2.91 -8.51
CA GLY A 22 -2.66 -2.55 -9.90
C GLY A 22 -3.04 -3.77 -10.75
N GLU A 23 -2.25 -4.85 -10.71
CA GLU A 23 -2.54 -6.09 -11.45
C GLU A 23 -3.88 -6.72 -11.07
N PHE A 24 -4.25 -6.70 -9.78
CA PHE A 24 -5.50 -7.27 -9.30
C PHE A 24 -6.73 -6.45 -9.66
N THR A 25 -6.57 -5.15 -9.89
CA THR A 25 -7.71 -4.23 -10.08
C THR A 25 -7.83 -3.67 -11.50
N GLY A 26 -6.77 -3.73 -12.31
CA GLY A 26 -6.67 -2.98 -13.57
C GLY A 26 -7.75 -3.26 -14.62
N ASP A 27 -8.25 -4.49 -14.69
CA ASP A 27 -9.29 -4.89 -15.66
C ASP A 27 -10.69 -4.98 -15.06
N LEU A 28 -10.85 -4.64 -13.78
CA LEU A 28 -12.12 -4.78 -13.07
C LEU A 28 -12.88 -3.46 -13.02
N THR A 29 -14.19 -3.54 -13.21
CA THR A 29 -15.10 -2.52 -12.71
C THR A 29 -15.32 -2.69 -11.21
N TYR A 30 -15.77 -1.63 -10.54
CA TYR A 30 -16.17 -1.69 -9.12
C TYR A 30 -17.15 -2.84 -8.84
N TRP A 31 -18.17 -3.02 -9.70
CA TRP A 31 -19.17 -4.09 -9.52
C TRP A 31 -18.57 -5.50 -9.64
N GLN A 32 -17.61 -5.71 -10.53
CA GLN A 32 -16.90 -6.99 -10.63
C GLN A 32 -15.99 -7.21 -9.41
N PHE A 33 -15.36 -6.15 -8.90
CA PHE A 33 -14.52 -6.22 -7.71
C PHE A 33 -15.31 -6.61 -6.46
N ILE A 34 -16.51 -6.05 -6.24
CA ILE A 34 -17.32 -6.40 -5.06
C ILE A 34 -17.86 -7.84 -5.11
N GLU A 35 -17.96 -8.44 -6.30
CA GLU A 35 -18.38 -9.85 -6.47
C GLU A 35 -17.21 -10.83 -6.39
N ASP A 36 -15.96 -10.36 -6.51
CA ASP A 36 -14.75 -11.18 -6.46
C ASP A 36 -14.04 -11.09 -5.09
N GLU A 37 -14.54 -11.89 -4.15
CA GLU A 37 -13.99 -11.99 -2.78
C GLU A 37 -12.50 -12.36 -2.80
N LYS A 38 -12.06 -13.24 -3.71
CA LYS A 38 -10.65 -13.63 -3.81
C LYS A 38 -9.77 -12.41 -4.12
N THR A 39 -10.19 -11.59 -5.07
CA THR A 39 -9.49 -10.36 -5.43
C THR A 39 -9.51 -9.35 -4.29
N GLN A 40 -10.63 -9.21 -3.57
CA GLN A 40 -10.69 -8.37 -2.37
C GLN A 40 -9.63 -8.80 -1.34
N PHE A 41 -9.57 -10.08 -0.99
CA PHE A 41 -8.56 -10.61 -0.05
C PHE A 41 -7.13 -10.38 -0.54
N ALA A 42 -6.88 -10.51 -1.84
CA ALA A 42 -5.57 -10.25 -2.42
C ALA A 42 -5.16 -8.78 -2.30
N VAL A 43 -6.07 -7.84 -2.61
CA VAL A 43 -5.85 -6.39 -2.49
C VAL A 43 -5.65 -5.99 -1.02
N ILE A 44 -6.49 -6.50 -0.10
CA ILE A 44 -6.34 -6.25 1.34
C ILE A 44 -4.95 -6.68 1.80
N ARG A 45 -4.50 -7.87 1.40
CA ARG A 45 -3.19 -8.37 1.78
C ARG A 45 -2.05 -7.49 1.24
N ALA A 46 -2.15 -7.03 0.00
CA ALA A 46 -1.16 -6.13 -0.57
C ALA A 46 -1.11 -4.79 0.19
N ILE A 47 -2.25 -4.21 0.54
CA ILE A 47 -2.32 -2.97 1.35
C ILE A 47 -1.72 -3.17 2.75
N GLU A 48 -1.93 -4.32 3.38
CA GLU A 48 -1.28 -4.64 4.65
C GLU A 48 0.25 -4.66 4.52
N VAL A 49 0.78 -5.21 3.44
CA VAL A 49 2.23 -5.23 3.17
C VAL A 49 2.77 -3.81 2.99
N ILE A 50 2.06 -2.97 2.22
CA ILE A 50 2.41 -1.55 2.03
C ILE A 50 2.50 -0.84 3.39
N GLY A 51 1.47 -0.98 4.22
CA GLY A 51 1.41 -0.33 5.52
C GLY A 51 2.52 -0.81 6.46
N GLU A 52 2.76 -2.12 6.51
CA GLU A 52 3.77 -2.71 7.39
C GLU A 52 5.20 -2.34 6.97
N ALA A 53 5.52 -2.39 5.68
CA ALA A 53 6.82 -1.95 5.17
C ALA A 53 7.03 -0.44 5.43
N THR A 54 5.97 0.38 5.29
CA THR A 54 6.04 1.82 5.56
C THR A 54 6.38 2.15 7.02
N LYS A 55 5.89 1.35 7.99
CA LYS A 55 6.26 1.54 9.42
C LYS A 55 7.76 1.43 9.65
N ASN A 56 8.43 0.58 8.88
CA ASN A 56 9.86 0.30 9.02
C ASN A 56 10.77 1.30 8.28
N ILE A 57 10.21 2.24 7.51
CA ILE A 57 10.99 3.33 6.90
C ILE A 57 11.52 4.26 8.02
N PRO A 58 12.82 4.64 8.02
CA PRO A 58 13.39 5.56 8.99
C PRO A 58 12.71 6.93 9.01
N GLU A 59 12.61 7.52 10.21
CA GLU A 59 11.97 8.83 10.39
C GLU A 59 12.71 9.96 9.66
N SER A 60 14.03 9.84 9.48
CA SER A 60 14.84 10.78 8.70
C SER A 60 14.33 10.91 7.25
N ILE A 61 14.02 9.78 6.60
CA ILE A 61 13.47 9.76 5.24
C ILE A 61 12.04 10.31 5.25
N LYS A 62 11.21 9.90 6.22
CA LYS A 62 9.83 10.40 6.33
C LYS A 62 9.79 11.92 6.45
N THR A 63 10.72 12.49 7.22
CA THR A 63 10.87 13.94 7.42
C THR A 63 11.38 14.65 6.16
N GLU A 64 12.25 14.02 5.37
CA GLU A 64 12.76 14.57 4.11
C GLU A 64 11.66 14.64 3.03
N TYR A 65 10.67 13.74 3.06
CA TYR A 65 9.60 13.63 2.09
C TYR A 65 8.20 13.85 2.72
N PRO A 66 7.89 15.06 3.24
CA PRO A 66 6.66 15.31 3.99
C PRO A 66 5.39 15.39 3.11
N SER A 67 5.54 15.46 1.79
CA SER A 67 4.39 15.41 0.86
C SER A 67 3.71 14.04 0.82
N ILE A 68 4.44 12.98 1.21
CA ILE A 68 3.90 11.63 1.28
C ILE A 68 3.17 11.48 2.63
N PRO A 69 1.92 11.00 2.62
CA PRO A 69 1.14 10.85 3.85
C PRO A 69 1.54 9.58 4.62
N TRP A 70 2.80 9.48 5.08
CA TRP A 70 3.40 8.29 5.69
C TRP A 70 2.55 7.66 6.79
N ARG A 71 1.99 8.50 7.67
CA ARG A 71 1.13 8.05 8.77
C ARG A 71 -0.15 7.40 8.26
N ASN A 72 -0.74 7.92 7.19
CA ASN A 72 -1.96 7.35 6.60
C ASN A 72 -1.64 6.02 5.92
N ILE A 73 -0.52 5.94 5.20
CA ILE A 73 -0.06 4.70 4.55
C ILE A 73 0.18 3.60 5.59
N ALA A 74 0.92 3.92 6.65
CA ALA A 74 1.18 2.98 7.75
C ALA A 74 -0.09 2.51 8.48
N GLY A 75 -1.14 3.33 8.48
CA GLY A 75 -2.45 3.07 9.09
C GLY A 75 -3.53 2.60 8.12
N MET A 76 -3.20 2.24 6.87
CA MET A 76 -4.22 1.86 5.87
C MET A 76 -5.10 0.70 6.31
N ARG A 77 -4.53 -0.28 7.01
CA ARG A 77 -5.30 -1.39 7.59
C ARG A 77 -6.38 -0.91 8.55
N ASP A 78 -6.04 0.03 9.43
CA ASP A 78 -6.96 0.54 10.45
C ASP A 78 -8.09 1.37 9.80
N LYS A 79 -7.81 2.06 8.69
CA LYS A 79 -8.81 2.79 7.88
C LYS A 79 -9.83 1.86 7.22
N MET A 80 -9.40 0.66 6.80
CA MET A 80 -10.28 -0.33 6.13
C MET A 80 -11.19 -1.07 7.10
N ILE A 81 -10.80 -1.18 8.37
CA ILE A 81 -11.55 -1.86 9.41
C ILE A 81 -12.41 -0.83 10.13
N HIS A 82 -13.52 -0.42 9.52
CA HIS A 82 -14.53 0.39 10.22
C HIS A 82 -15.60 -0.50 10.90
N ALA A 83 -16.18 0.05 11.96
CA ALA A 83 -16.66 -0.71 13.10
C ALA A 83 -17.85 -1.65 12.81
N TYR A 84 -17.83 -2.75 13.56
CA TYR A 84 -18.82 -3.81 13.76
C TYR A 84 -18.71 -5.11 12.94
N PHE A 85 -18.62 -5.16 11.60
CA PHE A 85 -18.64 -6.49 10.92
C PHE A 85 -17.97 -6.63 9.53
N GLY A 86 -17.20 -5.68 9.00
CA GLY A 86 -16.59 -5.88 7.68
C GLY A 86 -15.63 -4.79 7.21
N ILE A 87 -14.90 -5.09 6.14
CA ILE A 87 -14.07 -4.13 5.41
C ILE A 87 -14.98 -3.25 4.56
N ASP A 88 -14.75 -1.94 4.58
CA ASP A 88 -15.46 -1.01 3.71
C ASP A 88 -14.92 -1.15 2.27
N MET A 89 -15.74 -1.74 1.40
CA MET A 89 -15.36 -2.04 0.01
C MET A 89 -15.20 -0.80 -0.86
N ASP A 90 -15.92 0.29 -0.55
CA ASP A 90 -15.75 1.57 -1.24
C ASP A 90 -14.38 2.16 -0.91
N ILE A 91 -14.01 2.13 0.37
CA ILE A 91 -12.69 2.57 0.83
C ILE A 91 -11.59 1.69 0.24
N LEU A 92 -11.77 0.37 0.23
CA LEU A 92 -10.80 -0.57 -0.33
C LEU A 92 -10.56 -0.30 -1.82
N TRP A 93 -11.64 -0.21 -2.61
CA TRP A 93 -11.57 0.06 -4.04
C TRP A 93 -10.93 1.41 -4.36
N LYS A 94 -11.35 2.46 -3.65
CA LYS A 94 -10.78 3.80 -3.82
C LYS A 94 -9.29 3.84 -3.47
N THR A 95 -8.91 3.19 -2.37
CA THR A 95 -7.50 3.12 -1.95
C THR A 95 -6.67 2.43 -3.03
N ALA A 96 -7.19 1.32 -3.57
CA ALA A 96 -6.51 0.53 -4.59
C ALA A 96 -6.38 1.25 -5.94
N THR A 97 -7.43 1.91 -6.40
CA THR A 97 -7.50 2.45 -7.78
C THR A 97 -7.19 3.94 -7.90
N GLU A 98 -7.23 4.69 -6.80
CA GLU A 98 -6.95 6.13 -6.80
C GLU A 98 -5.75 6.50 -5.93
N GLU A 99 -5.76 6.12 -4.64
CA GLU A 99 -4.76 6.61 -3.68
C GLU A 99 -3.37 5.98 -3.91
N ILE A 100 -3.32 4.66 -4.13
CA ILE A 100 -2.06 3.95 -4.37
C ILE A 100 -1.35 4.43 -5.65
N PRO A 101 -2.00 4.47 -6.83
CA PRO A 101 -1.37 4.92 -8.06
C PRO A 101 -0.84 6.37 -7.99
N GLN A 102 -1.45 7.24 -7.18
CA GLN A 102 -0.97 8.61 -6.98
C GLN A 102 0.32 8.70 -6.16
N ILE A 103 0.55 7.74 -5.26
CA ILE A 103 1.70 7.74 -4.34
C ILE A 103 2.88 6.96 -4.92
N GLU A 104 2.62 5.91 -5.70
CA GLU A 104 3.64 5.01 -6.25
C GLU A 104 4.82 5.72 -6.94
N PRO A 105 4.61 6.75 -7.81
CA PRO A 105 5.74 7.44 -8.46
C PRO A 105 6.67 8.14 -7.46
N GLN A 106 6.14 8.65 -6.35
CA GLN A 106 6.94 9.30 -5.31
C GLN A 106 7.81 8.28 -4.56
N ILE A 107 7.26 7.10 -4.26
CA ILE A 107 7.99 6.00 -3.61
C ILE A 107 9.12 5.50 -4.51
N MET A 108 8.86 5.35 -5.81
CA MET A 108 9.86 4.94 -6.81
C MET A 108 11.00 5.96 -6.92
N GLN A 109 10.68 7.26 -6.92
CA GLN A 109 11.70 8.31 -6.93
C GLN A 109 12.58 8.29 -5.69
N ILE A 110 12.03 8.00 -4.51
CA ILE A 110 12.83 7.89 -3.28
C ILE A 110 13.76 6.68 -3.38
N LEU A 111 13.25 5.52 -3.80
CA LEU A 111 14.09 4.32 -3.96
C LEU A 111 15.29 4.59 -4.87
N HIS A 112 15.09 5.18 -6.05
CA HIS A 112 16.18 5.51 -6.97
C HIS A 112 17.21 6.50 -6.41
N LYS A 113 16.86 7.32 -5.41
CA LYS A 113 17.80 8.26 -4.77
C LYS A 113 18.65 7.64 -3.67
N ILE A 114 18.15 6.57 -3.06
CA ILE A 114 18.80 5.91 -1.91
C ILE A 114 19.48 4.59 -2.27
N GLU A 115 19.27 4.08 -3.50
CA GLU A 115 20.09 3.04 -4.14
C GLU A 115 21.44 3.60 -4.61
#